data_AF-A0A840E8U8-F1
#
_entry.id   AF-A0A840E8U8-F1
#
_cell.length_a   1.000
_cell.length_b   1.000
_cell.length_c   1.000
_cell.angle_alpha   90.00
_cell.angle_beta   90.00
_cell.angle_gamma   90.00
#
_symmetry.space_group_name_H-M   'P 1'
#
loop_
_entity.id
_entity.type
_entity.pdbx_description
1 polymer ?
#
loop_
_entity_poly.entity_id
_entity_poly.type
_entity_poly.pdbx_seq_one_letter_code
_entity_poly.pdbx_strand_id
1 'polypeptide(L)'
;MLRLPLLLSFVLLFASCGRYQPADDYVSMDAEMTPNVLSQELLEGLRGKRDVSDLVMEIANLEPRKLAAELDTREKKEAFWINIYNGMVQYLLTEDPTLFDDRSTFFSTPAFTVAGQKMSPNEMEHGIIRGGENRFGLGFIPQLFSNKFERTFRIKGGDSRVHFALNCGASSCPPVEIYRPGTFEEQIDARVRSYLQEHSEIKTVDGEQVIITSPLFQWFKGDFRDHDGVDDFLVHYGILTEENKNMKREYEDYDWTLETGIWAK
;
A
#
# COMPACT_ATOMS: atom_id res chain seq x y z
N MET A 1 -61.72 -63.81 41.86
CA MET A 1 -61.90 -63.24 40.51
C MET A 1 -60.68 -62.39 40.20
N LEU A 2 -59.82 -62.87 39.29
CA LEU A 2 -58.59 -62.24 38.84
C LEU A 2 -58.87 -60.90 38.13
N ARG A 3 -58.12 -59.85 38.47
CA ARG A 3 -57.89 -58.70 37.58
C ARG A 3 -56.41 -58.32 37.61
N LEU A 4 -55.76 -58.60 36.48
CA LEU A 4 -54.38 -58.27 36.14
C LEU A 4 -54.33 -56.80 35.69
N PRO A 5 -53.42 -55.93 36.19
CA PRO A 5 -53.24 -54.62 35.61
C PRO A 5 -52.24 -54.68 34.44
N LEU A 6 -52.66 -54.07 33.34
CA LEU A 6 -51.93 -53.90 32.09
C LEU A 6 -50.77 -52.91 32.32
N LEU A 7 -49.51 -53.36 32.15
CA LEU A 7 -48.34 -52.49 32.11
C LEU A 7 -48.28 -51.82 30.72
N LEU A 8 -48.61 -50.53 30.65
CA LEU A 8 -48.32 -49.69 29.49
C LEU A 8 -46.83 -49.31 29.52
N SER A 9 -46.04 -49.90 28.63
CA SER A 9 -44.67 -49.47 28.36
C SER A 9 -44.70 -48.15 27.58
N PHE A 10 -44.30 -47.06 28.23
CA PHE A 10 -44.12 -45.75 27.60
C PHE A 10 -42.78 -45.74 26.86
N VAL A 11 -42.79 -45.87 25.53
CA VAL A 11 -41.58 -45.71 24.70
C VAL A 11 -41.30 -44.21 24.58
N LEU A 12 -40.33 -43.71 25.34
CA LEU A 12 -39.75 -42.38 25.17
C LEU A 12 -38.89 -42.37 23.89
N LEU A 13 -39.45 -41.84 22.80
CA LEU A 13 -38.70 -41.46 21.60
C LEU A 13 -37.85 -40.23 21.95
N PHE A 14 -36.57 -40.44 22.23
CA PHE A 14 -35.58 -39.37 22.23
C PHE A 14 -35.39 -38.88 20.79
N ALA A 15 -36.08 -37.80 20.43
CA ALA A 15 -35.73 -37.02 19.25
C ALA A 15 -34.36 -36.40 19.50
N SER A 16 -33.30 -37.03 18.98
CA SER A 16 -31.98 -36.43 18.90
C SER A 16 -32.10 -35.19 18.01
N CYS A 17 -32.22 -34.01 18.62
CA CYS A 17 -31.92 -32.76 17.94
C CYS A 17 -30.42 -32.77 17.60
N GLY A 18 -30.09 -33.36 16.46
CA GLY A 18 -28.76 -33.24 15.87
C GLY A 18 -28.48 -31.75 15.71
N ARG A 19 -27.47 -31.25 16.43
CA ARG A 19 -26.92 -29.93 16.12
C ARG A 19 -26.38 -30.02 14.71
N TYR A 20 -26.95 -29.22 13.81
CA TYR A 20 -26.40 -29.01 12.49
C TYR A 20 -24.95 -28.56 12.65
N GLN A 21 -24.00 -29.41 12.28
CA GLN A 21 -22.61 -29.02 12.08
C GLN A 21 -22.48 -28.80 10.57
N PRO A 22 -22.21 -27.56 10.11
CA PRO A 22 -21.86 -27.36 8.70
C PRO A 22 -20.62 -28.21 8.38
N ALA A 23 -20.57 -28.75 7.17
CA ALA A 23 -19.37 -29.42 6.67
C ALA A 23 -18.18 -28.46 6.77
N ASP A 24 -17.00 -28.98 7.10
CA ASP A 24 -15.76 -28.21 7.30
C ASP A 24 -15.33 -27.38 6.06
N ASP A 25 -15.96 -27.62 4.91
CA ASP A 25 -15.70 -26.97 3.62
C ASP A 25 -16.83 -26.04 3.13
N TYR A 26 -17.76 -25.63 4.01
CA TYR A 26 -18.79 -24.66 3.64
C TYR A 26 -18.22 -23.23 3.59
N VAL A 27 -17.54 -22.89 2.49
CA VAL A 27 -17.16 -21.50 2.18
C VAL A 27 -18.44 -20.75 1.84
N SER A 28 -18.86 -19.82 2.70
CA SER A 28 -19.96 -18.91 2.38
C SER A 28 -19.59 -18.13 1.12
N MET A 29 -20.44 -18.18 0.10
CA MET A 29 -20.34 -17.34 -1.11
C MET A 29 -20.45 -15.82 -0.81
N ASP A 30 -20.74 -15.46 0.44
CA ASP A 30 -20.90 -14.08 0.94
C ASP A 30 -19.81 -13.70 1.97
N ALA A 31 -18.58 -14.21 1.84
CA ALA A 31 -17.48 -13.64 2.60
C ALA A 31 -17.23 -12.22 2.07
N GLU A 32 -17.66 -11.19 2.83
CA GLU A 32 -17.34 -9.78 2.52
C GLU A 32 -15.84 -9.70 2.18
N MET A 33 -15.53 -9.17 0.99
CA MET A 33 -14.15 -9.01 0.56
C MET A 33 -13.42 -8.10 1.55
N THR A 34 -12.36 -8.61 2.17
CA THR A 34 -11.58 -7.78 3.11
C THR A 34 -10.99 -6.56 2.36
N PRO A 35 -10.74 -5.43 3.03
CA PRO A 35 -10.15 -4.25 2.38
C PRO A 35 -8.84 -4.54 1.65
N ASN A 36 -7.99 -5.41 2.19
CA ASN A 36 -6.75 -5.81 1.54
C ASN A 36 -6.97 -6.64 0.27
N VAL A 37 -7.98 -7.51 0.22
CA VAL A 37 -8.33 -8.24 -1.01
C VAL A 37 -8.91 -7.28 -2.04
N LEU A 38 -9.75 -6.33 -1.61
CA LEU A 38 -10.32 -5.31 -2.47
C LEU A 38 -9.25 -4.43 -3.13
N SER A 39 -8.22 -4.02 -2.38
CA SER A 39 -7.10 -3.25 -2.95
C SER A 39 -6.23 -4.07 -3.91
N GLN A 40 -6.12 -5.39 -3.70
CA GLN A 40 -5.42 -6.30 -4.63
C GLN A 40 -6.23 -6.47 -5.93
N GLU A 41 -7.53 -6.73 -5.83
CA GLU A 41 -8.43 -6.90 -6.99
C GLU A 41 -8.48 -5.64 -7.86
N LEU A 42 -8.43 -4.45 -7.27
CA LEU A 42 -8.31 -3.18 -8.01
C LEU A 42 -7.08 -3.21 -8.94
N LEU A 43 -5.91 -3.51 -8.39
CA LEU A 43 -4.68 -3.55 -9.16
C LEU A 43 -4.65 -4.72 -10.15
N GLU A 44 -5.16 -5.89 -9.78
CA GLU A 44 -5.27 -7.04 -10.69
C GLU A 44 -6.23 -6.74 -11.85
N GLY A 45 -7.30 -5.99 -11.60
CA GLY A 45 -8.21 -5.45 -12.59
C GLY A 45 -7.51 -4.52 -13.58
N LEU A 46 -6.82 -3.51 -13.06
CA LEU A 46 -6.06 -2.55 -13.86
C LEU A 46 -4.96 -3.24 -14.69
N ARG A 47 -4.21 -4.17 -14.09
CA ARG A 47 -3.18 -4.97 -14.78
C ARG A 47 -3.77 -5.78 -15.92
N GLY A 48 -4.95 -6.36 -15.69
CA GLY A 48 -5.71 -7.11 -16.69
C GLY A 48 -6.48 -6.24 -17.68
N LYS A 49 -6.40 -4.91 -17.58
CA LYS A 49 -7.19 -3.94 -18.37
C LYS A 49 -8.70 -4.21 -18.29
N ARG A 50 -9.18 -4.65 -17.12
CA ARG A 50 -10.60 -4.82 -16.80
C ARG A 50 -11.20 -3.49 -16.37
N ASP A 51 -12.51 -3.33 -16.55
CA ASP A 51 -13.25 -2.25 -15.89
C ASP A 51 -13.24 -2.51 -14.37
N VAL A 52 -12.80 -1.50 -13.61
CA VAL A 52 -12.67 -1.55 -12.15
C VAL A 52 -13.57 -0.51 -11.47
N SER A 53 -14.49 0.12 -12.20
CA SER A 53 -15.37 1.17 -11.68
C SER A 53 -16.17 0.73 -10.45
N ASP A 54 -16.63 -0.52 -10.44
CA ASP A 54 -17.35 -1.10 -9.30
C ASP A 54 -16.44 -1.23 -8.06
N LEU A 55 -15.18 -1.65 -8.25
CA LEU A 55 -14.19 -1.75 -7.16
C LEU A 55 -13.85 -0.36 -6.60
N VAL A 56 -13.70 0.65 -7.47
CA VAL A 56 -13.49 2.05 -7.06
C VAL A 56 -14.68 2.55 -6.24
N MET A 57 -15.91 2.22 -6.66
CA MET A 57 -17.12 2.57 -5.91
C MET A 57 -17.21 1.85 -4.56
N GLU A 58 -16.83 0.58 -4.50
CA GLU A 58 -16.79 -0.19 -3.25
C GLU A 58 -15.77 0.39 -2.26
N ILE A 59 -14.56 0.72 -2.74
CA ILE A 59 -13.51 1.40 -1.95
C ILE A 59 -14.01 2.74 -1.40
N ALA A 60 -14.73 3.51 -2.20
CA ALA A 60 -15.32 4.77 -1.79
C ALA A 60 -16.36 4.59 -0.67
N ASN A 61 -17.08 3.47 -0.66
CA ASN A 61 -18.17 3.18 0.28
C ASN A 61 -17.76 2.37 1.52
N LEU A 62 -16.49 1.99 1.66
CA LEU A 62 -15.98 1.31 2.86
C LEU A 62 -16.37 2.06 4.14
N GLU A 63 -16.87 1.35 5.15
CA GLU A 63 -17.18 1.98 6.43
C GLU A 63 -15.88 2.26 7.21
N PRO A 64 -15.57 3.52 7.60
CA PRO A 64 -14.29 3.85 8.24
C PRO A 64 -13.98 3.05 9.51
N ARG A 65 -15.00 2.69 10.30
CA ARG A 65 -14.79 1.92 11.53
C ARG A 65 -14.44 0.46 11.24
N LYS A 66 -15.13 -0.17 10.28
CA LYS A 66 -14.79 -1.52 9.81
C LYS A 66 -13.41 -1.52 9.17
N LEU A 67 -13.11 -0.54 8.31
CA LEU A 67 -11.78 -0.41 7.69
C LEU A 67 -10.68 -0.32 8.75
N ALA A 68 -10.87 0.51 9.79
CA ALA A 68 -9.89 0.62 10.87
C ALA A 68 -9.75 -0.68 11.71
N ALA A 69 -10.82 -1.46 11.84
CA ALA A 69 -10.80 -2.75 12.53
C ALA A 69 -10.10 -3.84 11.71
N GLU A 70 -10.24 -3.81 10.38
CA GLU A 70 -9.57 -4.74 9.47
C GLU A 70 -8.08 -4.43 9.27
N LEU A 71 -7.72 -3.15 9.21
CA LEU A 71 -6.32 -2.67 9.12
C LEU A 71 -5.65 -2.58 10.50
N ASP A 72 -5.75 -3.66 11.26
CA ASP A 72 -5.30 -3.79 12.66
C ASP A 72 -3.79 -4.01 12.83
N THR A 73 -3.11 -4.42 11.77
CA THR A 73 -1.66 -4.62 11.72
C THR A 73 -0.99 -3.62 10.78
N ARG A 74 0.32 -3.45 10.94
CA ARG A 74 1.09 -2.49 10.14
C ARG A 74 1.10 -2.90 8.67
N GLU A 75 1.35 -4.18 8.42
CA GLU A 75 1.50 -4.80 7.11
C GLU A 75 0.18 -4.77 6.35
N LYS A 76 -0.96 -5.01 7.02
CA LYS A 76 -2.28 -4.82 6.41
C LYS A 76 -2.51 -3.38 5.99
N LYS A 77 -2.17 -2.43 6.86
CA LYS A 77 -2.33 -1.01 6.59
C LYS A 77 -1.44 -0.56 5.42
N GLU A 78 -0.16 -0.91 5.43
CA GLU A 78 0.78 -0.58 4.36
C GLU A 78 0.36 -1.19 3.03
N ALA A 79 0.10 -2.50 2.99
CA ALA A 79 -0.35 -3.17 1.78
C ALA A 79 -1.63 -2.54 1.22
N PHE A 80 -2.59 -2.19 2.09
CA PHE A 80 -3.81 -1.52 1.66
C PHE A 80 -3.52 -0.15 1.05
N TRP A 81 -2.89 0.77 1.79
CA TRP A 81 -2.77 2.15 1.34
C TRP A 81 -1.84 2.32 0.14
N ILE A 82 -0.76 1.53 0.06
CA ILE A 82 0.14 1.55 -1.10
C ILE A 82 -0.61 1.03 -2.34
N ASN A 83 -1.36 -0.07 -2.21
CA ASN A 83 -2.15 -0.59 -3.33
C ASN A 83 -3.22 0.42 -3.79
N ILE A 84 -3.90 1.07 -2.85
CA ILE A 84 -4.93 2.06 -3.18
C ILE A 84 -4.33 3.29 -3.85
N TYR A 85 -3.19 3.80 -3.38
CA TYR A 85 -2.50 4.92 -4.04
C TYR A 85 -2.17 4.57 -5.49
N ASN A 86 -1.45 3.45 -5.70
CA ASN A 86 -1.04 3.01 -7.02
C ASN A 86 -2.26 2.75 -7.91
N GLY A 87 -3.30 2.10 -7.37
CA GLY A 87 -4.52 1.79 -8.11
C GLY A 87 -5.30 3.03 -8.53
N MET A 88 -5.48 4.00 -7.63
CA MET A 88 -6.21 5.23 -7.94
C MET A 88 -5.44 6.12 -8.95
N VAL A 89 -4.11 6.23 -8.81
CA VAL A 89 -3.29 6.98 -9.77
C VAL A 89 -3.35 6.33 -11.16
N GLN A 90 -3.16 5.01 -11.25
CA GLN A 90 -3.24 4.28 -12.51
C GLN A 90 -4.64 4.36 -13.12
N TYR A 91 -5.70 4.21 -12.32
CA TYR A 91 -7.09 4.35 -12.77
C TYR A 91 -7.34 5.73 -13.38
N LEU A 92 -7.04 6.81 -12.63
CA LEU A 92 -7.29 8.18 -13.09
C LEU A 92 -6.49 8.53 -14.36
N LEU A 93 -5.21 8.17 -14.42
CA LEU A 93 -4.35 8.47 -15.57
C LEU A 93 -4.62 7.59 -16.78
N THR A 94 -5.23 6.41 -16.59
CA THR A 94 -5.69 5.57 -17.70
C THR A 94 -6.99 6.12 -18.29
N GLU A 95 -7.90 6.60 -17.44
CA GLU A 95 -9.17 7.20 -17.87
C GLU A 95 -8.96 8.58 -18.54
N ASP A 96 -8.09 9.42 -17.98
CA ASP A 96 -7.75 10.72 -18.53
C ASP A 96 -6.24 11.02 -18.40
N PRO A 97 -5.45 10.68 -19.43
CA PRO A 97 -4.02 10.98 -19.47
C PRO A 97 -3.68 12.48 -19.39
N THR A 98 -4.60 13.36 -19.81
CA THR A 98 -4.36 14.82 -19.85
C THR A 98 -4.27 15.43 -18.45
N LEU A 99 -4.75 14.71 -17.42
CA LEU A 99 -4.55 15.09 -16.03
C LEU A 99 -3.06 15.24 -15.70
N PHE A 100 -2.17 14.50 -16.37
CA PHE A 100 -0.74 14.57 -16.11
C PHE A 100 -0.06 15.81 -16.72
N ASP A 101 -0.73 16.55 -17.61
CA ASP A 101 -0.18 17.76 -18.23
C ASP A 101 0.07 18.86 -17.17
N ASP A 102 -0.82 18.95 -16.18
CA ASP A 102 -0.62 19.75 -14.96
C ASP A 102 -0.51 18.85 -13.73
N ARG A 103 0.65 18.21 -13.59
CA ARG A 103 1.00 17.34 -12.46
C ARG A 103 0.72 17.99 -11.10
N SER A 104 1.06 19.27 -10.95
CA SER A 104 0.88 19.97 -9.67
C SER A 104 -0.59 19.98 -9.27
N THR A 105 -1.47 20.31 -10.23
CA THR A 105 -2.91 20.29 -10.03
C THR A 105 -3.43 18.88 -9.82
N PHE A 106 -2.99 17.90 -10.63
CA PHE A 106 -3.40 16.49 -10.49
C PHE A 106 -3.11 15.93 -9.10
N PHE A 107 -1.87 16.05 -8.61
CA PHE A 107 -1.49 15.50 -7.32
C PHE A 107 -2.12 16.26 -6.15
N SER A 108 -2.49 17.53 -6.31
CA SER A 108 -3.02 18.37 -5.22
C SER A 108 -4.54 18.47 -5.18
N THR A 109 -5.24 18.10 -6.25
CA THR A 109 -6.70 18.24 -6.35
C THR A 109 -7.39 16.96 -5.89
N PRO A 110 -8.36 17.03 -4.96
CA PRO A 110 -9.11 15.84 -4.54
C PRO A 110 -9.86 15.20 -5.71
N ALA A 111 -9.47 13.97 -6.08
CA ALA A 111 -9.89 13.30 -7.31
C ALA A 111 -10.59 11.96 -7.06
N PHE A 112 -10.43 11.35 -5.88
CA PHE A 112 -11.03 10.06 -5.54
C PHE A 112 -11.50 10.03 -4.08
N THR A 113 -12.22 8.97 -3.71
CA THR A 113 -12.78 8.79 -2.36
C THR A 113 -12.37 7.42 -1.83
N VAL A 114 -11.94 7.37 -0.56
CA VAL A 114 -11.65 6.12 0.16
C VAL A 114 -12.37 6.16 1.49
N ALA A 115 -13.23 5.17 1.74
CA ALA A 115 -14.05 5.09 2.95
C ALA A 115 -14.77 6.40 3.31
N GLY A 116 -15.46 7.00 2.33
CA GLY A 116 -16.21 8.25 2.46
C GLY A 116 -15.36 9.53 2.58
N GLN A 117 -14.02 9.43 2.60
CA GLN A 117 -13.14 10.60 2.61
C GLN A 117 -12.68 10.91 1.18
N LYS A 118 -13.09 12.07 0.67
CA LYS A 118 -12.54 12.62 -0.58
C LYS A 118 -11.09 13.08 -0.34
N MET A 119 -10.18 12.71 -1.22
CA MET A 119 -8.76 13.07 -1.10
C MET A 119 -8.05 13.14 -2.47
N SER A 120 -6.90 13.79 -2.47
CA SER A 120 -5.93 13.88 -3.55
C SER A 120 -4.81 12.86 -3.36
N PRO A 121 -4.03 12.55 -4.41
CA PRO A 121 -2.82 11.75 -4.26
C PRO A 121 -1.86 12.28 -3.18
N ASN A 122 -1.62 13.59 -3.14
CA ASN A 122 -0.74 14.21 -2.12
C ASN A 122 -1.29 14.04 -0.70
N GLU A 123 -2.60 14.17 -0.49
CA GLU A 123 -3.20 13.97 0.83
C GLU A 123 -3.05 12.53 1.31
N MET A 124 -3.23 11.54 0.41
CA MET A 124 -3.01 10.14 0.75
C MET A 124 -1.52 9.87 1.03
N GLU A 125 -0.63 10.28 0.14
CA GLU A 125 0.81 10.04 0.26
C GLU A 125 1.36 10.68 1.54
N HIS A 126 1.17 11.98 1.71
CA HIS A 126 1.76 12.71 2.83
C HIS A 126 0.99 12.51 4.13
N GLY A 127 -0.34 12.47 4.08
CA GLY A 127 -1.20 12.39 5.27
C GLY A 127 -1.30 10.98 5.84
N ILE A 128 -1.22 9.95 5.00
CA ILE A 128 -1.42 8.55 5.40
C ILE A 128 -0.13 7.74 5.25
N ILE A 129 0.40 7.61 4.03
CA ILE A 129 1.47 6.65 3.71
C ILE A 129 2.79 7.06 4.35
N ARG A 130 3.19 8.33 4.21
CA ARG A 130 4.40 8.90 4.81
C ARG A 130 4.23 9.23 6.31
N GLY A 131 3.15 8.78 6.95
CA GLY A 131 2.96 8.95 8.39
C GLY A 131 2.53 10.35 8.84
N GLY A 132 2.06 11.20 7.94
CA GLY A 132 1.64 12.57 8.25
C GLY A 132 2.77 13.59 8.14
N GLU A 133 3.73 13.37 7.26
CA GLU A 133 4.79 14.33 6.93
C GLU A 133 4.27 15.47 6.05
N ASN A 134 4.88 16.64 6.15
CA ASN A 134 4.56 17.79 5.31
C ASN A 134 5.27 17.66 3.95
N ARG A 135 4.53 17.87 2.86
CA ARG A 135 5.05 17.88 1.48
C ARG A 135 6.30 18.75 1.32
N PHE A 136 6.29 19.94 1.90
CA PHE A 136 7.39 20.91 1.79
C PHE A 136 8.46 20.72 2.87
N GLY A 137 8.31 19.72 3.74
CA GLY A 137 9.19 19.48 4.87
C GLY A 137 10.41 18.62 4.56
N LEU A 138 10.56 18.12 3.32
CA LEU A 138 11.58 17.12 2.95
C LEU A 138 11.59 15.87 3.85
N GLY A 139 10.48 15.59 4.57
CA GLY A 139 10.38 14.53 5.58
C GLY A 139 10.81 14.90 7.00
N PHE A 140 11.16 16.17 7.26
CA PHE A 140 11.57 16.64 8.59
C PHE A 140 10.47 17.37 9.36
N ILE A 141 9.35 17.69 8.72
CA ILE A 141 8.31 18.54 9.31
C ILE A 141 6.99 17.76 9.27
N PRO A 142 6.42 17.38 10.42
CA PRO A 142 5.11 16.75 10.44
C PRO A 142 4.01 17.76 10.08
N GLN A 143 2.88 17.27 9.56
CA GLN A 143 1.70 18.09 9.33
C GLN A 143 1.10 18.58 10.66
N LEU A 144 0.95 19.90 10.76
CA LEU A 144 0.47 20.55 11.99
C LEU A 144 -1.06 20.44 12.17
N PHE A 145 -1.81 20.17 11.10
CA PHE A 145 -3.28 20.16 11.11
C PHE A 145 -3.88 18.94 10.40
N SER A 146 -3.45 17.73 10.79
CA SER A 146 -4.04 16.50 10.26
C SER A 146 -5.49 16.32 10.70
N ASN A 147 -6.35 15.80 9.81
CA ASN A 147 -7.76 15.55 10.13
C ASN A 147 -7.95 14.22 10.89
N LYS A 148 -9.18 13.91 11.34
CA LYS A 148 -9.45 12.68 12.11
C LYS A 148 -9.17 11.41 11.31
N PHE A 149 -9.43 11.44 10.00
CA PHE A 149 -9.23 10.31 9.10
C PHE A 149 -7.74 9.97 9.02
N GLU A 150 -6.91 10.95 8.66
CA GLU A 150 -5.44 10.81 8.60
C GLU A 150 -4.85 10.32 9.92
N ARG A 151 -5.24 10.91 11.06
CA ARG A 151 -4.73 10.48 12.37
C ARG A 151 -5.05 9.02 12.69
N THR A 152 -6.16 8.50 12.17
CA THR A 152 -6.59 7.11 12.34
C THR A 152 -5.78 6.18 11.43
N PHE A 153 -5.63 6.55 10.17
CA PHE A 153 -5.11 5.65 9.12
C PHE A 153 -3.62 5.78 8.84
N ARG A 154 -2.95 6.85 9.26
CA ARG A 154 -1.52 7.03 9.00
C ARG A 154 -0.66 5.87 9.46
N ILE A 155 0.41 5.65 8.71
CA ILE A 155 1.45 4.66 8.98
C ILE A 155 2.40 5.27 10.02
N LYS A 156 2.18 4.92 11.29
CA LYS A 156 2.92 5.52 12.41
C LYS A 156 4.39 5.12 12.32
N GLY A 157 5.29 6.07 12.52
CA GLY A 157 6.74 5.88 12.40
C GLY A 157 7.28 6.10 10.98
N GLY A 158 6.41 6.14 9.96
CA GLY A 158 6.84 6.16 8.56
C GLY A 158 7.45 4.82 8.13
N ASP A 159 7.70 4.70 6.84
CA ASP A 159 8.50 3.63 6.21
C ASP A 159 9.15 4.26 4.98
N SER A 160 10.47 4.40 4.98
CA SER A 160 11.16 5.04 3.85
C SER A 160 11.14 4.21 2.57
N ARG A 161 10.86 2.90 2.68
CA ARG A 161 10.79 1.99 1.53
C ARG A 161 9.61 2.32 0.61
N VAL A 162 8.59 3.04 1.10
CA VAL A 162 7.42 3.46 0.30
C VAL A 162 7.81 4.30 -0.91
N HIS A 163 8.91 5.05 -0.84
CA HIS A 163 9.40 5.86 -1.97
C HIS A 163 9.78 5.01 -3.20
N PHE A 164 10.06 3.73 -2.98
CA PHE A 164 10.36 2.75 -4.02
C PHE A 164 9.17 1.82 -4.35
N ALA A 165 8.01 2.08 -3.73
CA ALA A 165 6.78 1.29 -3.86
C ALA A 165 5.61 2.07 -4.48
N LEU A 166 5.68 3.40 -4.45
CA LEU A 166 4.64 4.27 -5.02
C LEU A 166 4.95 4.60 -6.48
N ASN A 167 3.97 4.34 -7.35
CA ASN A 167 4.02 4.71 -8.75
C ASN A 167 3.13 5.94 -9.00
N CYS A 168 3.79 7.03 -9.35
CA CYS A 168 3.20 8.32 -9.62
C CYS A 168 2.72 8.50 -11.08
N GLY A 169 2.94 7.53 -11.97
CA GLY A 169 2.65 7.62 -13.40
C GLY A 169 3.75 8.27 -14.26
N ALA A 170 4.87 8.70 -13.68
CA ALA A 170 6.04 9.11 -14.46
C ALA A 170 6.92 7.90 -14.85
N SER A 171 7.64 8.00 -15.96
CA SER A 171 8.48 6.93 -16.52
C SER A 171 9.57 6.47 -15.55
N SER A 172 10.19 7.38 -14.79
CA SER A 172 11.16 7.02 -13.74
C SER A 172 10.52 6.53 -12.41
N CYS A 173 9.19 6.42 -12.30
CA CYS A 173 8.56 5.89 -11.10
C CYS A 173 8.79 4.36 -10.98
N PRO A 174 8.92 3.82 -9.75
CA PRO A 174 9.03 2.38 -9.54
C PRO A 174 7.87 1.59 -10.16
N PRO A 175 8.10 0.38 -10.71
CA PRO A 175 7.03 -0.47 -11.22
C PRO A 175 5.97 -0.79 -10.16
N VAL A 176 4.70 -0.85 -10.55
CA VAL A 176 3.59 -1.17 -9.64
C VAL A 176 3.66 -2.64 -9.21
N GLU A 177 3.60 -2.88 -7.90
CA GLU A 177 3.44 -4.20 -7.29
C GLU A 177 2.12 -4.31 -6.54
N ILE A 178 1.57 -5.53 -6.47
CA ILE A 178 0.37 -5.88 -5.72
C ILE A 178 0.79 -6.42 -4.35
N TYR A 179 0.71 -5.59 -3.33
CA TYR A 179 1.15 -5.93 -1.98
C TYR A 179 0.11 -6.77 -1.24
N ARG A 180 0.59 -7.80 -0.52
CA ARG A 180 -0.23 -8.69 0.32
C ARG A 180 0.26 -8.60 1.76
N PRO A 181 -0.64 -8.51 2.77
CA PRO A 181 -0.21 -8.36 4.16
C PRO A 181 0.74 -9.47 4.65
N GLY A 182 0.49 -10.71 4.25
CA GLY A 182 1.28 -11.87 4.70
C GLY A 182 2.68 -11.98 4.10
N THR A 183 2.99 -11.18 3.06
CA THR A 183 4.29 -11.16 2.37
C THR A 183 4.80 -9.74 2.17
N PHE A 184 4.23 -8.78 2.90
CA PHE A 184 4.43 -7.36 2.63
C PHE A 184 5.90 -6.97 2.73
N GLU A 185 6.56 -7.40 3.82
CA GLU A 185 7.95 -7.09 4.12
C GLU A 185 8.90 -7.62 3.04
N GLU A 186 8.71 -8.87 2.60
CA GLU A 186 9.54 -9.46 1.54
C GLU A 186 9.32 -8.75 0.20
N GLN A 187 8.08 -8.39 -0.11
CA GLN A 187 7.72 -7.70 -1.35
C GLN A 187 8.36 -6.31 -1.41
N ILE A 188 8.17 -5.50 -0.36
CA ILE A 188 8.66 -4.12 -0.36
C ILE A 188 10.19 -4.09 -0.36
N ASP A 189 10.87 -4.96 0.40
CA ASP A 189 12.33 -5.06 0.36
C ASP A 189 12.84 -5.50 -1.01
N ALA A 190 12.15 -6.43 -1.68
CA ALA A 190 12.50 -6.83 -3.04
C ALA A 190 12.33 -5.68 -4.05
N ARG A 191 11.39 -4.75 -3.83
CA ARG A 191 11.26 -3.53 -4.65
C ARG A 191 12.38 -2.55 -4.42
N VAL A 192 12.73 -2.28 -3.16
CA VAL A 192 13.87 -1.40 -2.88
C VAL A 192 15.14 -1.97 -3.50
N ARG A 193 15.43 -3.27 -3.30
CA ARG A 193 16.63 -3.91 -3.87
C ARG A 193 16.68 -3.78 -5.38
N SER A 194 15.61 -4.15 -6.09
CA SER A 194 15.59 -4.08 -7.54
C SER A 194 15.71 -2.65 -8.06
N TYR A 195 15.00 -1.69 -7.47
CA TYR A 195 15.06 -0.30 -7.88
C TYR A 195 16.47 0.27 -7.66
N LEU A 196 17.06 0.07 -6.48
CA LEU A 196 18.40 0.59 -6.20
C LEU A 196 19.50 -0.05 -7.05
N GLN A 197 19.37 -1.35 -7.39
CA GLN A 197 20.32 -2.01 -8.29
C GLN A 197 20.28 -1.44 -9.71
N GLU A 198 19.12 -0.97 -10.17
CA GLU A 198 18.94 -0.38 -11.49
C GLU A 198 19.35 1.10 -11.52
N HIS A 199 19.06 1.84 -10.43
CA HIS A 199 19.20 3.29 -10.34
C HIS A 199 20.35 3.75 -9.45
N SER A 200 21.34 2.89 -9.16
CA SER A 200 22.51 3.29 -8.37
C SER A 200 23.81 2.74 -8.94
N GLU A 201 24.79 3.63 -9.13
CA GLU A 201 26.09 3.27 -9.69
C GLU A 201 27.22 4.11 -9.07
N ILE A 202 28.35 3.47 -8.79
CA ILE A 202 29.56 4.17 -8.35
C ILE A 202 30.41 4.51 -9.58
N LYS A 203 30.70 5.80 -9.76
CA LYS A 203 31.52 6.33 -10.86
C LYS A 203 32.71 7.12 -10.34
N THR A 204 33.72 7.28 -11.20
CA THR A 204 34.80 8.24 -10.97
C THR A 204 34.46 9.56 -11.65
N VAL A 205 34.27 10.63 -10.89
CA VAL A 205 34.03 12.00 -11.36
C VAL A 205 35.17 12.87 -10.86
N ASP A 206 35.88 13.54 -11.77
CA ASP A 206 37.04 14.40 -11.44
C ASP A 206 38.12 13.75 -10.57
N GLY A 207 38.28 12.43 -10.67
CA GLY A 207 39.26 11.65 -9.90
C GLY A 207 38.76 11.17 -8.53
N GLU A 208 37.52 11.47 -8.16
CA GLU A 208 36.88 11.02 -6.91
C GLU A 208 35.79 9.98 -7.19
N GLN A 209 35.61 9.03 -6.26
CA GLN A 209 34.49 8.08 -6.31
C GLN A 209 33.21 8.77 -5.85
N VAL A 210 32.16 8.67 -6.65
CA VAL A 210 30.84 9.28 -6.41
C VAL A 210 29.78 8.23 -6.66
N ILE A 211 28.79 8.15 -5.77
CA ILE A 211 27.59 7.34 -5.97
C ILE A 211 26.54 8.20 -6.65
N ILE A 212 26.15 7.83 -7.87
CA ILE A 212 24.99 8.40 -8.57
C ILE A 212 23.79 7.53 -8.22
N THR A 213 22.71 8.13 -7.71
CA THR A 213 21.50 7.40 -7.32
C THR A 213 20.21 8.19 -7.54
N SER A 214 19.06 7.65 -7.17
CA SER A 214 17.75 8.27 -7.39
C SER A 214 17.54 9.58 -6.60
N PRO A 215 16.94 10.62 -7.21
CA PRO A 215 16.62 11.88 -6.55
C PRO A 215 15.56 11.76 -5.45
N LEU A 216 14.89 10.61 -5.31
CA LEU A 216 13.97 10.31 -4.21
C LEU A 216 14.64 10.53 -2.84
N PHE A 217 15.92 10.16 -2.72
CA PHE A 217 16.72 10.40 -1.52
C PHE A 217 16.93 11.88 -1.21
N GLN A 218 16.93 12.75 -2.24
CA GLN A 218 17.03 14.20 -2.07
C GLN A 218 15.70 14.79 -1.61
N TRP A 219 14.60 14.40 -2.25
CA TRP A 219 13.27 14.97 -2.01
C TRP A 219 12.68 14.55 -0.67
N PHE A 220 13.00 13.34 -0.21
CA PHE A 220 12.43 12.74 1.00
C PHE A 220 13.48 12.41 2.06
N LYS A 221 14.61 13.14 2.07
CA LYS A 221 15.76 12.89 2.94
C LYS A 221 15.41 12.59 4.41
N GLY A 222 14.42 13.28 4.97
CA GLY A 222 14.01 13.13 6.37
C GLY A 222 13.21 11.86 6.66
N ASP A 223 12.63 11.22 5.64
CA ASP A 223 11.87 9.98 5.80
C ASP A 223 12.80 8.79 6.08
N PHE A 224 14.04 8.82 5.57
CA PHE A 224 15.06 7.77 5.73
C PHE A 224 15.66 7.65 7.13
N ARG A 225 15.18 8.44 8.10
CA ARG A 225 15.62 8.37 9.51
C ARG A 225 15.20 7.06 10.20
N ASP A 226 14.27 6.31 9.62
CA ASP A 226 13.92 4.97 10.07
C ASP A 226 15.05 3.95 9.84
N HIS A 227 16.04 4.29 9.01
CA HIS A 227 17.27 3.53 8.77
C HIS A 227 18.52 4.37 9.08
N ASP A 228 18.47 5.26 10.08
CA ASP A 228 19.57 6.16 10.49
C ASP A 228 20.03 7.18 9.42
N GLY A 229 19.41 7.20 8.25
CA GLY A 229 19.66 8.14 7.16
C GLY A 229 19.87 7.45 5.81
N VAL A 230 20.09 8.25 4.77
CA VAL A 230 20.25 7.74 3.40
C VAL A 230 21.52 6.88 3.26
N ASP A 231 22.61 7.25 3.93
CA ASP A 231 23.87 6.52 3.86
C ASP A 231 23.71 5.09 4.41
N ASP A 232 23.14 4.96 5.61
CA ASP A 232 22.90 3.67 6.26
C ASP A 232 21.80 2.86 5.53
N PHE A 233 20.80 3.52 4.92
CA PHE A 233 19.84 2.86 4.02
C PHE A 233 20.54 2.21 2.81
N LEU A 234 21.47 2.93 2.16
CA LEU A 234 22.22 2.39 1.02
C LEU A 234 23.17 1.25 1.43
N VAL A 235 23.72 1.29 2.66
CA VAL A 235 24.48 0.16 3.22
C VAL A 235 23.57 -1.02 3.49
N HIS A 236 22.41 -0.80 4.10
CA HIS A 236 21.42 -1.84 4.41
C HIS A 236 21.00 -2.63 3.16
N TYR A 237 20.79 -1.94 2.04
CA TYR A 237 20.43 -2.56 0.77
C TYR A 237 21.64 -3.02 -0.08
N GLY A 238 22.87 -2.82 0.41
CA GLY A 238 24.09 -3.34 -0.21
C GLY A 238 24.60 -2.55 -1.42
N ILE A 239 24.17 -1.29 -1.57
CA ILE A 239 24.70 -0.36 -2.59
C ILE A 239 26.04 0.22 -2.15
N LEU A 240 26.17 0.52 -0.86
CA LEU A 240 27.40 0.97 -0.22
C LEU A 240 27.86 -0.05 0.82
N THR A 241 29.10 0.07 1.26
CA THR A 241 29.67 -0.64 2.41
C THR A 241 29.90 0.35 3.54
N GLU A 242 30.06 -0.14 4.78
CA GLU A 242 30.42 0.73 5.92
C GLU A 242 31.68 1.57 5.66
N GLU A 243 32.62 1.05 4.88
CA GLU A 243 33.88 1.75 4.55
C GLU A 243 33.67 2.95 3.64
N ASN A 244 32.69 2.90 2.74
CA ASN A 244 32.42 3.96 1.77
C ASN A 244 31.05 4.64 1.98
N LYS A 245 30.42 4.45 3.14
CA LYS A 245 29.06 4.94 3.40
C LYS A 245 28.89 6.45 3.27
N ASN A 246 29.94 7.22 3.53
CA ASN A 246 29.95 8.69 3.40
C ASN A 246 30.44 9.16 2.01
N MET A 247 30.38 8.30 0.98
CA MET A 247 30.75 8.67 -0.39
C MET A 247 29.92 9.86 -0.87
N LYS A 248 30.55 10.78 -1.62
CA LYS A 248 29.84 11.89 -2.25
C LYS A 248 28.68 11.34 -3.09
N ARG A 249 27.50 11.93 -2.91
CA ARG A 249 26.28 11.53 -3.63
C ARG A 249 25.90 12.56 -4.68
N GLU A 250 25.63 12.08 -5.88
CA GLU A 250 24.98 12.81 -6.96
C GLU A 250 23.69 12.10 -7.36
N TYR A 251 22.81 12.79 -8.08
CA TYR A 251 21.49 12.27 -8.42
C TYR A 251 21.30 12.22 -9.94
N GLU A 252 20.68 11.16 -10.41
CA GLU A 252 20.25 11.05 -11.81
C GLU A 252 19.09 12.02 -12.12
N ASP A 253 18.88 12.27 -13.42
CA ASP A 253 17.70 12.98 -13.91
C ASP A 253 16.44 12.12 -13.72
N TYR A 254 15.31 12.76 -13.42
CA TYR A 254 14.02 12.07 -13.28
C TYR A 254 13.12 12.37 -14.47
N ASP A 255 12.78 11.35 -15.26
CA ASP A 255 11.90 11.48 -16.41
C ASP A 255 10.44 11.51 -15.95
N TRP A 256 9.83 12.68 -16.13
CA TRP A 256 8.43 12.94 -15.80
C TRP A 256 7.50 12.76 -17.01
N THR A 257 7.92 12.05 -18.05
CA THR A 257 7.03 11.62 -19.13
C THR A 257 6.00 10.66 -18.56
N LEU A 258 4.72 10.82 -18.92
CA LEU A 258 3.64 9.93 -18.49
C LEU A 258 3.88 8.51 -19.04
N GLU A 259 3.95 7.54 -18.14
CA GLU A 259 3.99 6.12 -18.48
C GLU A 259 3.18 5.32 -17.45
N THR A 260 2.07 4.75 -17.91
CA THR A 260 1.17 3.92 -17.10
C THR A 260 1.30 2.44 -17.46
N GLY A 261 0.89 1.57 -16.55
CA GLY A 261 0.91 0.12 -16.79
C GLY A 261 2.30 -0.53 -16.72
N ILE A 262 3.26 0.10 -16.04
CA ILE A 262 4.54 -0.52 -15.68
C ILE A 262 4.32 -1.38 -14.42
N TRP A 263 4.42 -2.70 -14.56
CA TRP A 263 4.22 -3.65 -13.46
C TRP A 263 5.52 -4.36 -13.10
N ALA A 264 5.70 -4.62 -11.81
CA ALA A 264 6.75 -5.50 -11.31
C ALA A 264 6.66 -6.88 -11.99
N LYS A 265 7.82 -7.41 -12.39
CA LYS A 265 7.97 -8.78 -12.92
C LYS A 265 7.98 -9.81 -11.81
#